data_AF-A0A6J5KFB6-F1
#
_entry.id   AF-A0A6J5KFB6-F1
#
_cell.length_a   1.000
_cell.length_b   1.000
_cell.length_c   1.000
_cell.angle_alpha   90.00
_cell.angle_beta   90.00
_cell.angle_gamma   90.00
#
_symmetry.space_group_name_H-M   'P 1'
#
loop_
_entity.id
_entity.type
_entity.pdbx_description
1 polymer ?
#
loop_
_entity_poly.entity_id
_entity_poly.type
_entity_poly.pdbx_seq_one_letter_code
_entity_poly.pdbx_strand_id
1 'polypeptide(L)'
;MKGFRNADAPYSITYDTRPGSEGYLKELDAARADSNIDYFHLHRAYGCIRTWFDAHGPRRQHVANKFYGYLFESVRVIWYEAPKGLDSTTLFTRLNVGKIPLTDAELFKALLLSRSRGGAGKTDRSHEIAAQWDSIERDLQHPDVWAFVADEASAENPTRINLLLDTIAGGPQGRARPRFHTFDVLRQMMEQGEPSDVWNRVVELHAMVLGWYENRDHYHKIGYLVAVGERFSDLVALADGETKSGFGAILDGRICDTLDLTPSEVAALGYESDTHKDKYARVLLLMNVETVRRQNDSSERYPFRTHRSDTWSLEHIHAQNAELLTKTEQWKEWLRLHREALLDLPSIEKHSRDKFLRRIDDVGDQIDRQVFQDLARDVTIAFTLANGSTAASSHSVHSLSNLALLASGHNNSALNNAVFEVKRRRILELDRKRAYIPICTRQVFLKYYTDADAQQVHFWGTRDREAYLNAILSRAGGVGAYLKPEVPLS
;
A
#
# COMPACT_ATOMS: atom_id res chain seq x y z
N MET A 1 -24.44 30.85 -44.00
CA MET A 1 -24.83 29.53 -44.54
C MET A 1 -25.87 29.69 -45.66
N LYS A 2 -25.47 29.91 -46.91
CA LYS A 2 -26.40 29.85 -48.05
C LYS A 2 -26.66 28.36 -48.37
N GLY A 3 -27.93 27.94 -48.42
CA GLY A 3 -28.32 26.61 -48.89
C GLY A 3 -29.13 25.73 -47.93
N PHE A 4 -29.37 26.16 -46.68
CA PHE A 4 -30.37 25.52 -45.82
C PHE A 4 -31.74 26.20 -46.00
N ARG A 5 -32.85 25.50 -45.74
CA ARG A 5 -34.16 26.15 -45.63
C ARG A 5 -34.08 27.17 -44.49
N ASN A 6 -33.97 28.46 -44.83
CA ASN A 6 -33.91 29.55 -43.87
C ASN A 6 -35.25 29.67 -43.16
N ALA A 7 -35.34 29.12 -41.96
CA ALA A 7 -36.15 29.72 -40.91
C ALA A 7 -35.17 30.45 -40.00
N ASP A 8 -35.41 31.73 -39.75
CA ASP A 8 -34.68 32.43 -38.69
C ASP A 8 -34.89 31.69 -37.36
N ALA A 9 -33.89 31.74 -36.47
CA ALA A 9 -34.02 31.11 -35.17
C ALA A 9 -35.26 31.68 -34.45
N PRO A 10 -36.19 30.85 -33.94
CA PRO A 10 -37.44 31.33 -33.33
C PRO A 10 -37.23 31.90 -31.92
N TYR A 11 -35.99 32.26 -31.57
CA TYR A 11 -35.57 32.70 -30.26
C TYR A 11 -34.49 33.77 -30.37
N SER A 12 -34.30 34.53 -29.30
CA SER A 12 -33.14 35.42 -29.12
C SER A 12 -32.41 35.00 -27.84
N ILE A 13 -31.10 35.25 -27.79
CA ILE A 13 -30.26 35.00 -26.62
C ILE A 13 -29.63 36.32 -26.22
N THR A 14 -29.80 36.70 -24.96
CA THR A 14 -29.17 37.88 -24.35
C THR A 14 -28.29 37.43 -23.19
N TYR A 15 -27.23 38.19 -22.92
CA TYR A 15 -26.29 37.89 -21.83
C TYR A 15 -26.19 39.07 -20.87
N ASP A 16 -26.70 38.92 -19.66
CA ASP A 16 -26.75 39.99 -18.65
C ASP A 16 -25.37 40.59 -18.34
N THR A 17 -24.33 39.75 -18.32
CA THR A 17 -22.95 40.17 -18.00
C THR A 17 -22.05 40.34 -19.23
N ARG A 18 -22.55 40.03 -20.44
CA ARG A 18 -21.76 40.00 -21.69
C ARG A 18 -22.57 40.53 -22.90
N PRO A 19 -23.07 41.77 -22.84
CA PRO A 19 -23.99 42.29 -23.86
C PRO A 19 -23.36 42.34 -25.28
N GLY A 20 -22.04 42.52 -25.39
CA GLY A 20 -21.35 42.51 -26.68
C GLY A 20 -21.42 41.16 -27.41
N SER A 21 -21.54 40.05 -26.66
CA SER A 21 -21.61 38.69 -27.21
C SER A 21 -22.94 38.42 -27.93
N GLU A 22 -24.03 39.09 -27.53
CA GLU A 22 -25.29 39.03 -28.30
C GLU A 22 -25.10 39.60 -29.71
N GLY A 23 -24.54 40.80 -29.81
CA GLY A 23 -24.31 41.46 -31.10
C GLY A 23 -23.36 40.66 -31.98
N TYR A 24 -22.27 40.17 -31.38
CA TYR A 24 -21.28 39.38 -32.11
C TYR A 24 -21.83 38.04 -32.64
N LEU A 25 -22.73 37.37 -31.91
CA LEU A 25 -23.32 36.09 -32.33
C LEU A 25 -24.13 36.20 -33.64
N LYS A 26 -24.66 37.39 -33.95
CA LYS A 26 -25.44 37.65 -35.18
C LYS A 26 -24.55 37.80 -36.42
N GLU A 27 -23.32 38.27 -36.24
CA GLU A 27 -22.39 38.60 -37.33
C GLU A 27 -21.27 37.56 -37.49
N LEU A 28 -20.72 37.08 -36.37
CA LEU A 28 -19.57 36.17 -36.27
C LEU A 28 -18.39 36.64 -37.15
N ASP A 29 -18.10 37.94 -37.12
CA ASP A 29 -17.07 38.57 -37.93
C ASP A 29 -15.66 38.08 -37.54
N ALA A 30 -14.98 37.43 -38.49
CA ALA A 30 -13.63 36.92 -38.33
C ALA A 30 -12.62 38.00 -37.92
N ALA A 31 -12.79 39.25 -38.37
CA ALA A 31 -11.86 40.34 -38.04
C ALA A 31 -11.92 40.74 -36.55
N ARG A 32 -13.05 40.47 -35.89
CA ARG A 32 -13.28 40.78 -34.47
C ARG A 32 -13.09 39.56 -33.57
N ALA A 33 -12.86 38.38 -34.12
CA ALA A 33 -12.78 37.14 -33.35
C ALA A 33 -11.74 37.18 -32.23
N ASP A 34 -10.56 37.76 -32.46
CA ASP A 34 -9.49 37.80 -31.47
C ASP A 34 -9.59 38.98 -30.48
N SER A 35 -10.63 39.83 -30.60
CA SER A 35 -10.82 41.00 -29.74
C SER A 35 -11.45 40.68 -28.38
N ASN A 36 -12.05 39.51 -28.22
CA ASN A 36 -12.67 39.05 -26.98
C ASN A 36 -12.65 37.52 -26.91
N ILE A 37 -12.45 36.96 -25.71
CA ILE A 37 -12.40 35.51 -25.51
C ILE A 37 -13.71 34.81 -25.93
N ASP A 38 -14.86 35.43 -25.69
CA ASP A 38 -16.16 34.91 -26.11
C ASP A 38 -16.25 34.89 -27.64
N TYR A 39 -15.78 35.95 -28.30
CA TYR A 39 -15.83 36.08 -29.76
C TYR A 39 -14.92 35.05 -30.43
N PHE A 40 -13.76 34.82 -29.83
CA PHE A 40 -12.80 33.81 -30.26
C PHE A 40 -13.44 32.42 -30.24
N HIS A 41 -14.02 32.03 -29.12
CA HIS A 41 -14.63 30.71 -28.97
C HIS A 41 -15.89 30.54 -29.83
N LEU A 42 -16.77 31.56 -29.91
CA LEU A 42 -17.95 31.54 -30.78
C LEU A 42 -17.57 31.37 -32.25
N HIS A 43 -16.58 32.13 -32.72
CA HIS A 43 -16.12 32.03 -34.11
C HIS A 43 -15.42 30.69 -34.40
N ARG A 44 -14.58 30.21 -33.48
CA ARG A 44 -13.94 28.89 -33.59
C ARG A 44 -14.97 27.75 -33.63
N ALA A 45 -15.98 27.78 -32.77
CA ALA A 45 -17.05 26.80 -32.75
C ALA A 45 -17.84 26.83 -34.07
N TYR A 46 -18.26 28.01 -34.52
CA TYR A 46 -18.94 28.18 -35.81
C TYR A 46 -18.09 27.66 -36.97
N GLY A 47 -16.79 28.00 -37.01
CA GLY A 47 -15.86 27.52 -38.03
C GLY A 47 -15.73 26.00 -38.04
N CYS A 48 -15.62 25.37 -36.86
CA CYS A 48 -15.56 23.92 -36.72
C CYS A 48 -16.84 23.25 -37.25
N ILE A 49 -18.01 23.73 -36.80
CA ILE A 49 -19.32 23.22 -37.23
C ILE A 49 -19.49 23.38 -38.73
N ARG A 50 -19.14 24.55 -39.27
CA ARG A 50 -19.23 24.84 -40.71
C ARG A 50 -18.34 23.88 -41.52
N THR A 51 -17.08 23.73 -41.13
CA THR A 51 -16.14 22.80 -41.80
C THR A 51 -16.65 21.36 -41.77
N TRP A 52 -17.23 20.93 -40.64
CA TRP A 52 -17.83 19.59 -40.52
C TRP A 52 -19.01 19.40 -41.49
N PHE A 53 -19.93 20.37 -41.59
CA PHE A 53 -21.01 20.32 -42.57
C PHE A 53 -20.51 20.42 -44.00
N ASP A 54 -19.49 21.23 -44.27
CA ASP A 54 -18.93 21.44 -45.59
C ASP A 54 -18.31 20.15 -46.15
N ALA A 55 -17.66 19.34 -45.30
CA ALA A 55 -17.05 18.05 -45.67
C ALA A 55 -18.05 17.02 -46.22
N HIS A 56 -19.35 17.18 -45.97
CA HIS A 56 -20.40 16.30 -46.49
C HIS A 56 -20.87 16.66 -47.91
N GLY A 57 -20.34 17.74 -48.51
CA GLY A 57 -20.57 18.12 -49.90
C GLY A 57 -22.06 18.23 -50.27
N PRO A 58 -22.52 17.58 -51.36
CA PRO A 58 -23.93 17.61 -51.77
C PRO A 58 -24.91 17.02 -50.74
N ARG A 59 -24.45 16.16 -49.82
CA ARG A 59 -25.31 15.53 -48.79
C ARG A 59 -25.53 16.41 -47.55
N ARG A 60 -24.94 17.61 -47.52
CA ARG A 60 -25.00 18.52 -46.37
C ARG A 60 -26.41 18.74 -45.82
N GLN A 61 -27.41 18.95 -46.68
CA GLN A 61 -28.80 19.15 -46.25
C GLN A 61 -29.39 17.90 -45.58
N HIS A 62 -29.09 16.72 -46.11
CA HIS A 62 -29.56 15.45 -45.54
C HIS A 62 -28.98 15.24 -44.13
N VAL A 63 -27.69 15.52 -43.96
CA VAL A 63 -27.00 15.41 -42.65
C VAL A 63 -27.58 16.41 -41.64
N ALA A 64 -27.83 17.66 -42.06
CA ALA A 64 -28.44 18.65 -41.19
C ALA A 64 -29.85 18.25 -40.72
N ASN A 65 -30.69 17.72 -41.61
CA ASN A 65 -32.01 17.22 -41.24
C ASN A 65 -31.93 16.07 -40.22
N LYS A 66 -30.98 15.14 -40.41
CA LYS A 66 -30.76 14.03 -39.47
C LYS A 66 -30.26 14.53 -38.11
N PHE A 67 -29.33 15.48 -38.12
CA PHE A 67 -28.80 16.11 -36.90
C PHE A 67 -29.90 16.85 -36.12
N TYR A 68 -30.76 17.61 -36.82
CA TYR A 68 -31.94 18.24 -36.24
C TYR A 68 -32.87 17.20 -35.59
N GLY A 69 -33.12 16.07 -36.25
CA GLY A 69 -33.90 14.97 -35.68
C GLY A 69 -33.31 14.46 -34.37
N TYR A 70 -32.00 14.22 -34.30
CA TYR A 70 -31.34 13.84 -33.04
C TYR A 70 -31.48 14.90 -31.95
N LEU A 71 -31.27 16.18 -32.27
CA LEU A 71 -31.42 17.27 -31.30
C LEU A 71 -32.85 17.35 -30.75
N PHE A 72 -33.85 17.16 -31.60
CA PHE A 72 -35.25 17.30 -31.21
C PHE A 72 -35.76 16.06 -30.44
N GLU A 73 -35.42 14.87 -30.92
CA GLU A 73 -36.01 13.62 -30.42
C GLU A 73 -35.20 13.00 -29.28
N SER A 74 -33.87 13.10 -29.36
CA SER A 74 -32.94 12.34 -28.51
C SER A 74 -32.25 13.19 -27.43
N VAL A 75 -32.05 14.48 -27.66
CA VAL A 75 -31.39 15.35 -26.69
C VAL A 75 -32.39 15.83 -25.62
N ARG A 76 -31.95 15.79 -24.37
CA ARG A 76 -32.68 16.29 -23.20
C ARG A 76 -31.77 17.23 -22.43
N VAL A 77 -32.30 18.36 -21.98
CA VAL A 77 -31.58 19.37 -21.21
C VAL A 77 -32.11 19.34 -19.78
N ILE A 78 -31.21 19.23 -18.81
CA ILE A 78 -31.53 19.43 -17.40
C ILE A 78 -31.38 20.92 -17.13
N TRP A 79 -32.49 21.61 -16.94
CA TRP A 79 -32.52 23.03 -16.61
C TRP A 79 -32.80 23.20 -15.12
N TYR A 80 -31.85 23.77 -14.39
CA TYR A 80 -32.03 24.14 -12.99
C TYR A 80 -32.14 25.67 -12.89
N GLU A 81 -33.34 26.15 -12.62
CA GLU A 81 -33.59 27.58 -12.41
C GLU A 81 -33.20 27.97 -10.99
N ALA A 82 -32.24 28.89 -10.86
CA ALA A 82 -31.77 29.37 -9.57
C ALA A 82 -32.86 30.22 -8.87
N PRO A 83 -33.13 30.02 -7.57
CA PRO A 83 -34.04 30.87 -6.82
C PRO A 83 -33.60 32.35 -6.83
N LYS A 84 -34.57 33.26 -6.97
CA LYS A 84 -34.30 34.70 -6.92
C LYS A 84 -33.64 35.09 -5.60
N GLY A 85 -32.53 35.84 -5.67
CA GLY A 85 -31.79 36.32 -4.50
C GLY A 85 -30.66 35.40 -4.02
N LEU A 86 -30.47 34.23 -4.64
CA LEU A 86 -29.29 33.40 -4.41
C LEU A 86 -28.15 33.80 -5.36
N ASP A 87 -26.94 33.95 -4.84
CA ASP A 87 -25.74 34.16 -5.66
C ASP A 87 -25.46 32.92 -6.53
N SER A 88 -25.38 33.13 -7.84
CA SER A 88 -25.19 32.07 -8.84
C SER A 88 -23.84 31.38 -8.68
N THR A 89 -22.81 32.11 -8.24
CA THR A 89 -21.46 31.56 -8.01
C THR A 89 -21.48 30.58 -6.84
N THR A 90 -22.07 30.97 -5.71
CA THR A 90 -22.21 30.13 -4.52
C THR A 90 -23.04 28.88 -4.78
N LEU A 91 -24.14 29.02 -5.52
CA LEU A 91 -24.99 27.91 -5.94
C LEU A 91 -24.24 26.93 -6.84
N PHE A 92 -23.52 27.44 -7.84
CA PHE A 92 -22.69 26.63 -8.72
C PHE A 92 -21.61 25.89 -7.92
N THR A 93 -20.90 26.57 -7.02
CA THR A 93 -19.90 25.92 -6.16
C THR A 93 -20.54 24.81 -5.35
N ARG A 94 -21.69 25.03 -4.70
CA ARG A 94 -22.39 23.98 -3.93
C ARG A 94 -22.86 22.81 -4.78
N LEU A 95 -23.39 23.04 -5.98
CA LEU A 95 -23.79 21.98 -6.92
C LEU A 95 -22.60 21.17 -7.43
N ASN A 96 -21.41 21.78 -7.50
CA ASN A 96 -20.19 21.12 -7.96
C ASN A 96 -19.31 20.60 -6.80
N VAL A 97 -19.63 20.95 -5.55
CA VAL A 97 -19.02 20.40 -4.33
C VAL A 97 -19.59 18.99 -4.14
N GLY A 98 -18.69 18.01 -4.03
CA GLY A 98 -19.08 16.61 -3.97
C GLY A 98 -19.35 15.97 -5.34
N LYS A 99 -18.81 16.54 -6.43
CA LYS A 99 -18.75 15.84 -7.73
C LYS A 99 -18.19 14.45 -7.53
N ILE A 100 -19.03 13.44 -7.76
CA ILE A 100 -18.59 12.06 -7.85
C ILE A 100 -17.85 11.98 -9.19
N PRO A 101 -16.53 11.74 -9.21
CA PRO A 101 -15.84 11.53 -10.46
C PRO A 101 -16.50 10.35 -11.17
N LEU A 102 -16.73 10.48 -12.48
CA LEU A 102 -17.14 9.34 -13.30
C LEU A 102 -15.96 8.37 -13.30
N THR A 103 -15.95 7.43 -12.36
CA THR A 103 -15.00 6.33 -12.25
C THR A 103 -15.55 5.10 -12.96
N ASP A 104 -14.70 4.11 -13.19
CA ASP A 104 -15.11 2.80 -13.70
C ASP A 104 -16.24 2.17 -12.87
N ALA A 105 -16.11 2.15 -11.54
CA ALA A 105 -17.15 1.66 -10.64
C ALA A 105 -18.48 2.39 -10.79
N GLU A 106 -18.49 3.72 -10.85
CA GLU A 106 -19.72 4.50 -10.93
C GLU A 106 -20.42 4.34 -12.28
N LEU A 107 -19.65 4.31 -13.37
CA LEU A 107 -20.16 4.01 -14.71
C LEU A 107 -20.75 2.60 -14.78
N PHE A 108 -20.04 1.61 -14.24
CA PHE A 108 -20.51 0.23 -14.18
C PHE A 108 -21.75 0.08 -13.31
N LYS A 109 -21.79 0.70 -12.12
CA LYS A 109 -22.95 0.70 -11.22
C LYS A 109 -24.19 1.27 -11.90
N ALA A 110 -24.05 2.42 -12.57
CA ALA A 110 -25.15 3.03 -13.31
C ALA A 110 -25.67 2.13 -14.44
N LEU A 111 -24.76 1.53 -15.22
CA LEU A 111 -25.11 0.61 -16.30
C LEU A 111 -25.84 -0.63 -15.75
N LEU A 112 -25.29 -1.25 -14.71
CA LEU A 112 -25.84 -2.44 -14.06
C LEU A 112 -27.26 -2.18 -13.54
N LEU A 113 -27.46 -1.12 -12.76
CA LEU A 113 -28.78 -0.77 -12.25
C LEU A 113 -29.78 -0.46 -13.37
N SER A 114 -29.34 0.19 -14.46
CA SER A 114 -30.22 0.48 -15.59
C SER A 114 -30.69 -0.79 -16.32
N ARG A 115 -29.82 -1.80 -16.42
CA ARG A 115 -30.09 -3.08 -17.08
C ARG A 115 -30.87 -4.06 -16.19
N SER A 116 -30.78 -3.89 -14.88
CA SER A 116 -31.45 -4.75 -13.89
C SER A 116 -32.84 -4.25 -13.46
N ARG A 117 -33.27 -3.08 -13.94
CA ARG A 117 -34.65 -2.62 -13.79
C ARG A 117 -35.59 -3.54 -14.57
N GLY A 118 -36.61 -4.04 -13.88
CA GLY A 118 -37.57 -5.01 -14.45
C GLY A 118 -38.29 -4.44 -15.67
N GLY A 119 -38.17 -5.13 -16.81
CA GLY A 119 -39.08 -4.95 -17.95
C GLY A 119 -40.43 -5.63 -17.68
N ALA A 120 -41.39 -5.48 -18.59
CA ALA A 120 -42.68 -6.17 -18.48
C ALA A 120 -42.47 -7.69 -18.35
N GLY A 121 -42.80 -8.26 -17.18
CA GLY A 121 -42.65 -9.69 -16.87
C GLY A 121 -41.33 -10.12 -16.21
N LYS A 122 -40.40 -9.21 -15.90
CA LYS A 122 -39.18 -9.52 -15.13
C LYS A 122 -39.21 -8.85 -13.74
N THR A 123 -38.76 -9.56 -12.71
CA THR A 123 -38.58 -9.01 -11.36
C THR A 123 -37.50 -7.94 -11.37
N ASP A 124 -37.80 -6.76 -10.80
CA ASP A 124 -36.82 -5.71 -10.60
C ASP A 124 -35.85 -6.10 -9.47
N ARG A 125 -34.57 -6.31 -9.82
CA ARG A 125 -33.49 -6.65 -8.87
C ARG A 125 -32.61 -5.46 -8.53
N SER A 126 -32.93 -4.26 -9.00
CA SER A 126 -32.08 -3.08 -8.79
C SER A 126 -31.86 -2.75 -7.31
N HIS A 127 -32.89 -2.92 -6.47
CA HIS A 127 -32.77 -2.74 -5.02
C HIS A 127 -31.87 -3.80 -4.35
N GLU A 128 -31.96 -5.06 -4.78
CA GLU A 128 -31.11 -6.14 -4.27
C GLU A 128 -29.64 -5.89 -4.62
N ILE A 129 -29.36 -5.55 -5.88
CA ILE A 129 -28.01 -5.24 -6.36
C ILE A 129 -27.43 -4.03 -5.63
N ALA A 130 -28.23 -2.98 -5.42
CA ALA A 130 -27.79 -1.81 -4.66
C ALA A 130 -27.41 -2.18 -3.21
N ALA A 131 -28.24 -2.99 -2.54
CA ALA A 131 -27.95 -3.45 -1.18
C ALA A 131 -26.70 -4.35 -1.11
N GLN A 132 -26.53 -5.25 -2.08
CA GLN A 132 -25.33 -6.10 -2.18
C GLN A 132 -24.08 -5.26 -2.45
N TRP A 133 -24.14 -4.31 -3.37
CA TRP A 133 -23.04 -3.38 -3.65
C TRP A 133 -22.60 -2.65 -2.39
N ASP A 134 -23.56 -2.08 -1.65
CA ASP A 134 -23.25 -1.34 -0.42
C ASP A 134 -22.69 -2.25 0.67
N SER A 135 -23.08 -3.54 0.70
CA SER A 135 -22.47 -4.51 1.61
C SER A 135 -21.03 -4.84 1.23
N ILE A 136 -20.78 -5.14 -0.05
CA ILE A 136 -19.44 -5.43 -0.57
C ILE A 136 -18.50 -4.25 -0.29
N GLU A 137 -18.94 -3.03 -0.58
CA GLU A 137 -18.13 -1.85 -0.31
C GLU A 137 -17.85 -1.70 1.19
N ARG A 138 -18.85 -1.91 2.07
CA ARG A 138 -18.64 -1.85 3.53
C ARG A 138 -17.62 -2.87 4.03
N ASP A 139 -17.72 -4.11 3.56
CA ASP A 139 -16.84 -5.20 3.96
C ASP A 139 -15.41 -4.94 3.49
N LEU A 140 -15.23 -4.51 2.23
CA LEU A 140 -13.93 -4.09 1.70
C LEU A 140 -13.40 -2.82 2.37
N GLN A 141 -14.27 -1.94 2.89
CA GLN A 141 -13.88 -0.78 3.69
C GLN A 141 -13.31 -1.15 5.07
N HIS A 142 -13.54 -2.39 5.54
CA HIS A 142 -12.90 -2.88 6.76
C HIS A 142 -11.35 -2.86 6.61
N PRO A 143 -10.60 -2.11 7.44
CA PRO A 143 -9.17 -1.89 7.22
C PRO A 143 -8.33 -3.16 7.15
N ASP A 144 -8.67 -4.17 7.95
CA ASP A 144 -7.90 -5.44 7.98
C ASP A 144 -8.25 -6.35 6.79
N VAL A 145 -9.48 -6.25 6.26
CA VAL A 145 -9.88 -6.93 5.02
C VAL A 145 -9.12 -6.28 3.86
N TRP A 146 -9.09 -4.95 3.82
CA TRP A 146 -8.37 -4.25 2.75
C TRP A 146 -6.87 -4.48 2.78
N ALA A 147 -6.27 -4.43 3.97
CA ALA A 147 -4.83 -4.57 4.13
C ALA A 147 -4.29 -5.98 3.81
N PHE A 148 -5.14 -6.99 3.64
CA PHE A 148 -4.66 -8.31 3.20
C PHE A 148 -4.76 -8.50 1.68
N VAL A 149 -5.67 -7.82 0.98
CA VAL A 149 -5.87 -7.99 -0.48
C VAL A 149 -5.35 -6.85 -1.34
N ALA A 150 -5.41 -5.60 -0.89
CA ALA A 150 -5.05 -4.48 -1.73
C ALA A 150 -3.54 -4.48 -1.98
N ASP A 151 -3.09 -4.22 -3.21
CA ASP A 151 -1.69 -3.87 -3.45
C ASP A 151 -1.47 -2.36 -3.24
N GLU A 152 -0.22 -1.89 -3.31
CA GLU A 152 0.10 -0.45 -3.21
C GLU A 152 -0.64 0.38 -4.27
N ALA A 153 -0.83 -0.18 -5.47
CA ALA A 153 -1.52 0.51 -6.57
C ALA A 153 -3.02 0.73 -6.29
N SER A 154 -3.63 -0.15 -5.50
CA SER A 154 -5.05 -0.09 -5.14
C SER A 154 -5.31 0.73 -3.87
N ALA A 155 -4.29 0.97 -3.04
CA ALA A 155 -4.42 1.51 -1.69
C ALA A 155 -5.09 2.91 -1.61
N GLU A 156 -4.96 3.73 -2.65
CA GLU A 156 -5.51 5.10 -2.69
C GLU A 156 -6.93 5.18 -3.29
N ASN A 157 -7.53 4.06 -3.70
CA ASN A 157 -8.84 4.07 -4.34
C ASN A 157 -9.97 4.22 -3.30
N PRO A 158 -10.75 5.33 -3.32
CA PRO A 158 -11.84 5.53 -2.35
C PRO A 158 -13.00 4.54 -2.53
N THR A 159 -13.15 3.95 -3.73
CA THR A 159 -14.20 2.98 -4.06
C THR A 159 -13.56 1.60 -4.16
N ARG A 160 -13.60 0.82 -3.07
CA ARG A 160 -12.79 -0.40 -2.91
C ARG A 160 -13.29 -1.59 -3.72
N ILE A 161 -14.57 -1.63 -4.06
CA ILE A 161 -15.12 -2.62 -5.00
C ILE A 161 -14.42 -2.60 -6.37
N ASN A 162 -13.74 -1.51 -6.73
CA ASN A 162 -12.89 -1.46 -7.93
C ASN A 162 -11.87 -2.59 -7.97
N LEU A 163 -11.32 -3.05 -6.83
CA LEU A 163 -10.40 -4.18 -6.80
C LEU A 163 -11.04 -5.43 -7.45
N LEU A 164 -12.32 -5.69 -7.15
CA LEU A 164 -13.04 -6.84 -7.70
C LEU A 164 -13.36 -6.63 -9.18
N LEU A 165 -13.81 -5.43 -9.55
CA LEU A 165 -14.13 -5.07 -10.93
C LEU A 165 -12.89 -5.14 -11.84
N ASP A 166 -11.76 -4.60 -11.37
CA ASP A 166 -10.48 -4.63 -12.07
C ASP A 166 -9.95 -6.04 -12.22
N THR A 167 -10.14 -6.88 -11.20
CA THR A 167 -9.78 -8.31 -11.24
C THR A 167 -10.58 -9.05 -12.30
N ILE A 168 -11.90 -8.80 -12.41
CA ILE A 168 -12.75 -9.42 -13.42
C ILE A 168 -12.43 -8.90 -14.82
N ALA A 169 -12.18 -7.60 -14.97
CA ALA A 169 -11.85 -6.99 -16.25
C ALA A 169 -10.45 -7.38 -16.76
N GLY A 170 -9.53 -7.72 -15.86
CA GLY A 170 -8.15 -8.06 -16.21
C GLY A 170 -7.43 -6.93 -16.96
N GLY A 171 -6.47 -7.31 -17.81
CA GLY A 171 -5.79 -6.38 -18.72
C GLY A 171 -4.59 -5.62 -18.12
N PRO A 172 -4.03 -4.64 -18.86
CA PRO A 172 -2.85 -3.89 -18.44
C PRO A 172 -3.12 -3.01 -17.21
N GLN A 173 -2.08 -2.74 -16.44
CA GLN A 173 -2.16 -1.97 -15.18
C GLN A 173 -1.27 -0.71 -15.24
N GLY A 174 -1.49 0.20 -14.29
CA GLY A 174 -0.71 1.44 -14.18
C GLY A 174 -0.89 2.38 -15.38
N ARG A 175 0.17 3.09 -15.78
CA ARG A 175 0.11 4.08 -16.87
C ARG A 175 -0.28 3.50 -18.23
N ALA A 176 -0.13 2.19 -18.42
CA ALA A 176 -0.50 1.50 -19.65
C ALA A 176 -2.01 1.17 -19.71
N ARG A 177 -2.75 1.26 -18.60
CA ARG A 177 -4.19 0.99 -18.56
C ARG A 177 -4.96 2.17 -19.19
N PRO A 178 -5.74 1.96 -20.26
CA PRO A 178 -6.60 3.00 -20.81
C PRO A 178 -7.58 3.53 -19.76
N ARG A 179 -7.92 4.82 -19.87
CA ARG A 179 -8.97 5.40 -19.04
C ARG A 179 -10.28 4.67 -19.32
N PHE A 180 -10.98 4.25 -18.26
CA PHE A 180 -12.23 3.50 -18.32
C PHE A 180 -12.14 2.06 -18.85
N HIS A 181 -10.94 1.48 -18.87
CA HIS A 181 -10.73 0.09 -19.33
C HIS A 181 -11.65 -0.90 -18.62
N THR A 182 -11.78 -0.78 -17.29
CA THR A 182 -12.59 -1.71 -16.49
C THR A 182 -14.06 -1.63 -16.88
N PHE A 183 -14.60 -0.42 -16.98
CA PHE A 183 -15.96 -0.19 -17.44
C PHE A 183 -16.16 -0.72 -18.86
N ASP A 184 -15.26 -0.43 -19.80
CA ASP A 184 -15.39 -0.84 -21.20
C ASP A 184 -15.44 -2.38 -21.33
N VAL A 185 -14.56 -3.10 -20.63
CA VAL A 185 -14.55 -4.57 -20.63
C VAL A 185 -15.82 -5.13 -20.00
N LEU A 186 -16.20 -4.66 -18.80
CA LEU A 186 -17.39 -5.15 -18.10
C LEU A 186 -18.67 -4.84 -18.88
N ARG A 187 -18.74 -3.67 -19.51
CA ARG A 187 -19.84 -3.30 -20.42
C ARG A 187 -19.92 -4.27 -21.59
N GLN A 188 -18.81 -4.58 -22.23
CA GLN A 188 -18.79 -5.53 -23.34
C GLN A 188 -19.26 -6.93 -22.90
N MET A 189 -18.84 -7.38 -21.72
CA MET A 189 -19.31 -8.65 -21.14
C MET A 189 -20.82 -8.64 -20.90
N MET A 190 -21.39 -7.54 -20.39
CA MET A 190 -22.84 -7.39 -20.21
C MET A 190 -23.62 -7.25 -21.54
N GLU A 191 -22.98 -6.79 -22.62
CA GLU A 191 -23.59 -6.73 -23.95
C GLU A 191 -23.59 -8.10 -24.65
N GLN A 192 -22.62 -8.96 -24.32
CA GLN A 192 -22.47 -10.31 -24.89
C GLN A 192 -23.19 -11.41 -24.08
N GLY A 193 -23.42 -11.19 -22.78
CA GLY A 193 -24.09 -12.14 -21.88
C GLY A 193 -25.21 -11.49 -21.06
N GLU A 194 -25.67 -12.17 -20.00
CA GLU A 194 -26.67 -11.58 -19.09
C GLU A 194 -25.97 -10.67 -18.05
N PRO A 195 -26.50 -9.45 -17.79
CA PRO A 195 -26.01 -8.57 -16.73
C PRO A 195 -25.82 -9.24 -15.37
N SER A 196 -26.71 -10.19 -15.04
CA SER A 196 -26.67 -10.93 -13.77
C SER A 196 -25.42 -11.80 -13.65
N ASP A 197 -24.88 -12.31 -14.75
CA ASP A 197 -23.70 -13.19 -14.73
C ASP A 197 -22.46 -12.41 -14.31
N VAL A 198 -22.28 -11.21 -14.87
CA VAL A 198 -21.17 -10.32 -14.50
C VAL A 198 -21.28 -9.94 -13.02
N TRP A 199 -22.47 -9.61 -12.54
CA TRP A 199 -22.68 -9.28 -11.12
C TRP A 199 -22.46 -10.47 -10.18
N ASN A 200 -22.92 -11.68 -10.56
CA ASN A 200 -22.68 -12.89 -9.79
C ASN A 200 -21.18 -13.16 -9.62
N ARG A 201 -20.36 -12.92 -10.65
CA ARG A 201 -18.89 -13.02 -10.54
C ARG A 201 -18.31 -12.03 -9.52
N VAL A 202 -18.85 -10.81 -9.42
CA VAL A 202 -18.45 -9.83 -8.39
C VAL A 202 -18.78 -10.37 -7.00
N VAL A 203 -20.00 -10.90 -6.81
CA VAL A 203 -20.46 -11.46 -5.54
C VAL A 203 -19.65 -12.71 -5.15
N GLU A 204 -19.34 -13.59 -6.10
CA GLU A 204 -18.49 -14.77 -5.90
C GLU A 204 -17.08 -14.38 -5.48
N LEU A 205 -16.48 -13.39 -6.15
CA LEU A 205 -15.15 -12.89 -5.81
C LEU A 205 -15.14 -12.23 -4.43
N HIS A 206 -16.20 -11.49 -4.07
CA HIS A 206 -16.36 -10.96 -2.71
C HIS A 206 -16.44 -12.07 -1.66
N ALA A 207 -17.25 -13.12 -1.90
CA ALA A 207 -17.34 -14.26 -1.00
C ALA A 207 -16.01 -15.02 -0.87
N MET A 208 -15.23 -15.11 -1.96
CA MET A 208 -13.87 -15.67 -1.94
C MET A 208 -12.94 -14.85 -1.05
N VAL A 209 -12.94 -13.52 -1.17
CA VAL A 209 -12.17 -12.60 -0.30
C VAL A 209 -12.50 -12.85 1.17
N LEU A 210 -13.78 -12.85 1.55
CA LEU A 210 -14.16 -13.10 2.94
C LEU A 210 -13.78 -14.53 3.39
N GLY A 211 -13.92 -15.52 2.51
CA GLY A 211 -13.50 -16.89 2.79
C GLY A 211 -12.00 -17.03 3.03
N TRP A 212 -11.17 -16.28 2.29
CA TRP A 212 -9.73 -16.21 2.51
C TRP A 212 -9.37 -15.45 3.79
N TYR A 213 -10.09 -14.37 4.11
CA TYR A 213 -9.90 -13.61 5.33
C TYR A 213 -10.20 -14.44 6.60
N GLU A 214 -11.28 -15.23 6.56
CA GLU A 214 -11.67 -16.06 7.69
C GLU A 214 -10.80 -17.31 7.86
N ASN A 215 -10.25 -17.84 6.77
CA ASN A 215 -9.31 -18.96 6.86
C ASN A 215 -7.93 -18.47 7.30
N ARG A 216 -7.47 -18.91 8.48
CA ARG A 216 -6.18 -18.53 9.07
C ARG A 216 -5.01 -18.73 8.11
N ASP A 217 -4.95 -19.85 7.39
CA ASP A 217 -3.82 -20.14 6.50
C ASP A 217 -3.85 -19.26 5.26
N HIS A 218 -5.01 -19.11 4.63
CA HIS A 218 -5.18 -18.24 3.48
C HIS A 218 -4.87 -16.78 3.83
N TYR A 219 -5.44 -16.26 4.92
CA TYR A 219 -5.19 -14.89 5.37
C TYR A 219 -3.70 -14.58 5.49
N HIS A 220 -2.94 -15.45 6.17
CA HIS A 220 -1.51 -15.20 6.43
C HIS A 220 -0.66 -15.39 5.17
N LYS A 221 -0.90 -16.45 4.38
CA LYS A 221 -0.12 -16.72 3.16
C LYS A 221 -0.40 -15.69 2.07
N ILE A 222 -1.67 -15.40 1.79
CA ILE A 222 -2.08 -14.38 0.81
C ILE A 222 -1.62 -13.01 1.27
N GLY A 223 -1.88 -12.64 2.53
CA GLY A 223 -1.46 -11.34 3.05
C GLY A 223 0.06 -11.13 2.97
N TYR A 224 0.86 -12.18 3.21
CA TYR A 224 2.30 -12.14 3.00
C TYR A 224 2.66 -11.90 1.53
N LEU A 225 2.11 -12.70 0.61
CA LEU A 225 2.38 -12.59 -0.82
C LEU A 225 2.01 -11.20 -1.37
N VAL A 226 0.86 -10.66 -0.97
CA VAL A 226 0.45 -9.31 -1.35
C VAL A 226 1.36 -8.25 -0.71
N ALA A 227 1.78 -8.43 0.55
CA ALA A 227 2.71 -7.50 1.21
C ALA A 227 4.09 -7.45 0.55
N VAL A 228 4.54 -8.53 -0.11
CA VAL A 228 5.80 -8.57 -0.87
C VAL A 228 5.62 -8.26 -2.36
N GLY A 229 4.43 -7.81 -2.76
CA GLY A 229 4.15 -7.25 -4.09
C GLY A 229 3.43 -8.16 -5.07
N GLU A 230 2.96 -9.34 -4.67
CA GLU A 230 2.12 -10.17 -5.53
C GLU A 230 0.71 -9.56 -5.65
N ARG A 231 0.15 -9.59 -6.86
CA ARG A 231 -1.16 -8.96 -7.10
C ARG A 231 -2.28 -9.90 -6.70
N PHE A 232 -3.31 -9.32 -6.09
CA PHE A 232 -4.54 -10.04 -5.76
C PHE A 232 -5.16 -10.76 -6.97
N SER A 233 -5.19 -10.10 -8.13
CA SER A 233 -5.73 -10.69 -9.36
C SER A 233 -4.99 -11.95 -9.81
N ASP A 234 -3.67 -12.01 -9.60
CA ASP A 234 -2.87 -13.18 -9.96
C ASP A 234 -3.16 -14.35 -9.01
N LEU A 235 -3.32 -14.06 -7.72
CA LEU A 235 -3.71 -15.06 -6.73
C LEU A 235 -5.12 -15.61 -6.97
N VAL A 236 -6.06 -14.77 -7.41
CA VAL A 236 -7.41 -15.19 -7.82
C VAL A 236 -7.35 -16.12 -9.03
N ALA A 237 -6.52 -15.79 -10.03
CA ALA A 237 -6.34 -16.65 -11.20
C ALA A 237 -5.72 -18.01 -10.83
N LEU A 238 -4.80 -18.06 -9.86
CA LEU A 238 -4.21 -19.29 -9.35
C LEU A 238 -5.18 -20.14 -8.51
N ALA A 239 -6.24 -19.54 -7.97
CA ALA A 239 -7.25 -20.25 -7.20
C ALA A 239 -8.36 -20.87 -8.06
N ASP A 240 -8.47 -20.44 -9.32
CA ASP A 240 -9.55 -20.88 -10.20
C ASP A 240 -9.46 -22.39 -10.49
N GLY A 241 -10.57 -23.09 -10.29
CA GLY A 241 -10.64 -24.55 -10.45
C GLY A 241 -9.93 -25.38 -9.38
N GLU A 242 -9.28 -24.76 -8.39
CA GLU A 242 -8.49 -25.46 -7.38
C GLU A 242 -9.29 -25.86 -6.14
N THR A 243 -8.90 -26.97 -5.52
CA THR A 243 -9.42 -27.34 -4.20
C THR A 243 -8.77 -26.46 -3.13
N LYS A 244 -9.40 -26.34 -1.95
CA LYS A 244 -8.80 -25.59 -0.82
C LYS A 244 -7.39 -26.06 -0.47
N SER A 245 -7.15 -27.37 -0.46
CA SER A 245 -5.82 -27.95 -0.22
C SER A 245 -4.85 -27.73 -1.37
N GLY A 246 -5.33 -27.84 -2.62
CA GLY A 246 -4.53 -27.58 -3.82
C GLY A 246 -4.04 -26.14 -3.85
N PHE A 247 -4.94 -25.18 -3.65
CA PHE A 247 -4.60 -23.77 -3.56
C PHE A 247 -3.64 -23.48 -2.41
N GLY A 248 -3.83 -24.11 -1.24
CA GLY A 248 -2.89 -24.00 -0.12
C GLY A 248 -1.46 -24.41 -0.49
N ALA A 249 -1.28 -25.46 -1.29
CA ALA A 249 0.02 -25.91 -1.79
C ALA A 249 0.60 -24.98 -2.88
N ILE A 250 -0.26 -24.40 -3.73
CA ILE A 250 0.16 -23.37 -4.70
C ILE A 250 0.72 -22.16 -3.97
N LEU A 251 0.04 -21.68 -2.92
CA LEU A 251 0.52 -20.58 -2.09
C LEU A 251 1.88 -20.90 -1.46
N ASP A 252 2.09 -22.12 -0.96
CA ASP A 252 3.39 -22.54 -0.43
C ASP A 252 4.49 -22.51 -1.49
N GLY A 253 4.18 -22.95 -2.72
CA GLY A 253 5.06 -22.84 -3.88
C GLY A 253 5.40 -21.38 -4.22
N ARG A 254 4.41 -20.49 -4.26
CA ARG A 254 4.61 -19.06 -4.52
C ARG A 254 5.47 -18.39 -3.46
N ILE A 255 5.31 -18.75 -2.19
CA ILE A 255 6.17 -18.25 -1.10
C ILE A 255 7.60 -18.73 -1.32
N CYS A 256 7.80 -20.00 -1.67
CA CYS A 256 9.12 -20.58 -1.98
C CYS A 256 9.79 -19.85 -3.16
N ASP A 257 9.06 -19.62 -4.24
CA ASP A 257 9.54 -18.89 -5.43
C ASP A 257 9.86 -17.42 -5.12
N THR A 258 9.09 -16.80 -4.21
CA THR A 258 9.28 -15.40 -3.82
C THR A 258 10.50 -15.19 -2.94
N LEU A 259 10.80 -16.16 -2.08
CA LEU A 259 12.04 -16.17 -1.30
C LEU A 259 13.24 -16.47 -2.20
N ASP A 260 13.14 -17.54 -3.00
CA ASP A 260 14.21 -18.03 -3.88
C ASP A 260 15.55 -18.14 -3.13
N LEU A 261 15.55 -18.96 -2.08
CA LEU A 261 16.68 -19.15 -1.17
C LEU A 261 16.79 -20.60 -0.67
N THR A 262 18.01 -21.11 -0.53
CA THR A 262 18.33 -22.33 0.23
C THR A 262 18.66 -22.01 1.70
N PRO A 263 18.65 -23.01 2.61
CA PRO A 263 19.08 -22.82 4.00
C PRO A 263 20.50 -22.23 4.13
N SER A 264 21.45 -22.70 3.31
CA SER A 264 22.82 -22.19 3.30
C SER A 264 22.88 -20.75 2.84
N GLU A 265 22.09 -20.36 1.85
CA GLU A 265 21.99 -18.95 1.44
C GLU A 265 21.40 -18.09 2.56
N VAL A 266 20.34 -18.54 3.25
CA VAL A 266 19.77 -17.83 4.41
C VAL A 266 20.83 -17.62 5.51
N ALA A 267 21.68 -18.62 5.77
CA ALA A 267 22.75 -18.54 6.76
C ALA A 267 23.96 -17.70 6.32
N ALA A 268 24.31 -17.76 5.03
CA ALA A 268 25.52 -17.16 4.46
C ALA A 268 25.30 -15.77 3.84
N LEU A 269 24.05 -15.34 3.63
CA LEU A 269 23.75 -13.99 3.17
C LEU A 269 24.49 -13.00 4.09
N GLY A 270 25.20 -12.05 3.49
CA GLY A 270 25.77 -10.87 4.14
C GLY A 270 25.15 -9.58 3.58
N TYR A 271 24.95 -8.59 4.45
CA TYR A 271 24.46 -7.24 4.14
C TYR A 271 25.51 -6.43 3.36
N GLU A 272 25.69 -6.72 2.07
CA GLU A 272 26.61 -5.97 1.20
C GLU A 272 25.93 -5.35 -0.02
N SER A 273 24.67 -5.71 -0.32
CA SER A 273 23.89 -5.17 -1.45
C SER A 273 22.44 -4.86 -1.08
N ASP A 274 21.82 -3.90 -1.78
CA ASP A 274 20.40 -3.56 -1.58
C ASP A 274 19.45 -4.71 -1.95
N THR A 275 19.86 -5.59 -2.87
CA THR A 275 19.10 -6.81 -3.22
C THR A 275 19.07 -7.82 -2.06
N HIS A 276 20.15 -7.93 -1.27
CA HIS A 276 20.14 -8.78 -0.07
C HIS A 276 19.24 -8.21 1.03
N LYS A 277 19.13 -6.88 1.16
CA LYS A 277 18.25 -6.24 2.15
C LYS A 277 16.79 -6.60 1.91
N ASP A 278 16.34 -6.54 0.67
CA ASP A 278 14.98 -6.91 0.31
C ASP A 278 14.70 -8.40 0.60
N LYS A 279 15.62 -9.30 0.23
CA LYS A 279 15.51 -10.73 0.58
C LYS A 279 15.41 -10.97 2.09
N TYR A 280 16.21 -10.28 2.90
CA TYR A 280 16.10 -10.39 4.36
C TYR A 280 14.79 -9.85 4.91
N ALA A 281 14.31 -8.72 4.39
CA ALA A 281 13.04 -8.15 4.81
C ALA A 281 11.89 -9.14 4.53
N ARG A 282 11.89 -9.80 3.38
CA ARG A 282 10.94 -10.87 3.03
C ARG A 282 11.02 -12.06 3.99
N VAL A 283 12.23 -12.56 4.26
CA VAL A 283 12.42 -13.70 5.20
C VAL A 283 11.95 -13.34 6.61
N LEU A 284 12.34 -12.18 7.13
CA LEU A 284 11.94 -11.75 8.48
C LEU A 284 10.43 -11.45 8.55
N LEU A 285 9.84 -10.90 7.48
CA LEU A 285 8.40 -10.69 7.42
C LEU A 285 7.68 -12.03 7.46
N LEU A 286 8.09 -12.99 6.64
CA LEU A 286 7.51 -14.34 6.63
C LEU A 286 7.65 -15.01 7.99
N MET A 287 8.82 -14.91 8.63
CA MET A 287 9.05 -15.44 9.98
C MET A 287 8.02 -14.89 10.97
N ASN A 288 7.75 -13.58 10.94
CA ASN A 288 6.74 -12.96 11.80
C ASN A 288 5.33 -13.44 11.47
N VAL A 289 4.98 -13.51 10.18
CA VAL A 289 3.67 -14.00 9.71
C VAL A 289 3.44 -15.45 10.13
N GLU A 290 4.41 -16.34 9.90
CA GLU A 290 4.35 -17.76 10.26
C GLU A 290 4.30 -17.97 11.76
N THR A 291 5.05 -17.17 12.54
CA THR A 291 5.01 -17.23 14.00
C THR A 291 3.61 -16.94 14.51
N VAL A 292 2.91 -15.94 13.97
CA VAL A 292 1.51 -15.69 14.33
C VAL A 292 0.63 -16.82 13.80
N ARG A 293 0.69 -17.15 12.50
CA ARG A 293 -0.16 -18.17 11.87
C ARG A 293 -0.14 -19.50 12.62
N ARG A 294 1.01 -19.93 13.13
CA ARG A 294 1.17 -21.21 13.83
C ARG A 294 0.86 -21.18 15.32
N GLN A 295 0.46 -20.03 15.87
CA GLN A 295 -0.05 -20.00 17.24
C GLN A 295 -1.31 -20.84 17.36
N ASN A 296 -1.26 -21.84 18.23
CA ASN A 296 -2.42 -22.64 18.60
C ASN A 296 -3.36 -21.82 19.49
N ASP A 297 -4.66 -22.09 19.38
CA ASP A 297 -5.70 -21.52 20.25
C ASP A 297 -5.71 -19.99 20.32
N SER A 298 -5.25 -19.33 19.25
CA SER A 298 -5.19 -17.87 19.13
C SER A 298 -6.09 -17.36 18.02
N SER A 299 -6.93 -16.37 18.33
CA SER A 299 -7.66 -15.60 17.34
C SER A 299 -6.83 -14.46 16.72
N GLU A 300 -5.60 -14.26 17.18
CA GLU A 300 -4.73 -13.20 16.68
C GLU A 300 -4.35 -13.46 15.21
N ARG A 301 -4.45 -12.42 14.39
CA ARG A 301 -4.01 -12.40 13.00
C ARG A 301 -2.81 -11.49 12.87
N TYR A 302 -1.88 -11.81 11.98
CA TYR A 302 -0.78 -10.88 11.68
C TYR A 302 -1.37 -9.55 11.17
N PRO A 303 -1.03 -8.39 11.76
CA PRO A 303 -1.71 -7.14 11.46
C PRO A 303 -1.11 -6.47 10.22
N PHE A 304 -1.46 -6.98 9.03
CA PHE A 304 -0.99 -6.42 7.74
C PHE A 304 -1.33 -4.93 7.60
N ARG A 305 -2.43 -4.47 8.21
CA ARG A 305 -2.79 -3.05 8.28
C ARG A 305 -1.66 -2.22 8.91
N THR A 306 -1.21 -2.60 10.09
CA THR A 306 -0.13 -1.91 10.80
C THR A 306 1.19 -2.06 10.05
N HIS A 307 1.44 -3.23 9.48
CA HIS A 307 2.61 -3.45 8.65
C HIS A 307 2.65 -2.49 7.44
N ARG A 308 1.53 -2.18 6.81
CA ARG A 308 1.52 -1.27 5.66
C ARG A 308 1.53 0.20 6.03
N SER A 309 1.00 0.57 7.20
CA SER A 309 1.01 1.98 7.63
C SER A 309 2.39 2.46 8.04
N ASP A 310 3.28 1.55 8.43
CA ASP A 310 4.63 1.87 8.87
C ASP A 310 5.66 1.64 7.76
N THR A 311 6.71 2.45 7.75
CA THR A 311 7.92 2.14 7.00
C THR A 311 8.78 1.19 7.83
N TRP A 312 9.13 0.02 7.29
CA TRP A 312 9.96 -0.97 7.98
C TRP A 312 11.43 -0.83 7.62
N SER A 313 12.29 -1.06 8.60
CA SER A 313 13.74 -1.11 8.40
C SER A 313 14.32 -2.34 9.09
N LEU A 314 15.47 -2.77 8.59
CA LEU A 314 16.26 -3.82 9.20
C LEU A 314 17.07 -3.22 10.35
N GLU A 315 16.77 -3.66 11.56
CA GLU A 315 17.43 -3.24 12.78
C GLU A 315 18.47 -4.28 13.19
N HIS A 316 19.72 -3.86 13.38
CA HIS A 316 20.74 -4.74 13.95
C HIS A 316 20.42 -5.04 15.42
N ILE A 317 20.32 -6.30 15.81
CA ILE A 317 20.00 -6.67 17.19
C ILE A 317 21.11 -6.20 18.15
N HIS A 318 22.36 -6.38 17.72
CA HIS A 318 23.54 -5.86 18.39
C HIS A 318 24.44 -5.13 17.39
N ALA A 319 24.45 -3.80 17.44
CA ALA A 319 25.32 -2.97 16.62
C ALA A 319 26.57 -2.55 17.41
N GLN A 320 27.71 -2.47 16.72
CA GLN A 320 28.98 -1.94 17.25
C GLN A 320 29.58 -0.87 16.33
N ASN A 321 28.74 -0.17 15.55
CA ASN A 321 29.19 0.75 14.50
C ASN A 321 29.06 2.22 14.94
N ALA A 322 29.52 2.55 16.15
CA ALA A 322 29.49 3.93 16.66
C ALA A 322 30.22 4.91 15.72
N GLU A 323 31.17 4.43 14.91
CA GLU A 323 31.93 5.19 13.93
C GLU A 323 31.08 5.81 12.80
N LEU A 324 29.87 5.29 12.56
CA LEU A 324 28.92 5.84 11.57
C LEU A 324 28.22 7.12 12.06
N LEU A 325 28.31 7.46 13.35
CA LEU A 325 27.73 8.68 13.91
C LEU A 325 28.66 9.87 13.64
N THR A 326 28.11 10.92 13.02
CA THR A 326 28.91 12.06 12.53
C THR A 326 28.53 13.39 13.16
N LYS A 327 27.39 13.48 13.86
CA LYS A 327 26.88 14.73 14.45
C LYS A 327 26.96 14.70 15.97
N THR A 328 27.31 15.84 16.57
CA THR A 328 27.39 16.04 18.03
C THR A 328 26.14 15.58 18.79
N GLU A 329 24.95 15.91 18.28
CA GLU A 329 23.68 15.49 18.90
C GLU A 329 23.53 13.96 18.92
N GLN A 330 24.00 13.26 17.89
CA GLN A 330 23.98 11.80 17.84
C GLN A 330 24.94 11.19 18.86
N TRP A 331 26.12 11.80 19.03
CA TRP A 331 27.11 11.35 20.02
C TRP A 331 26.60 11.52 21.45
N LYS A 332 26.02 12.69 21.76
CA LYS A 332 25.41 12.97 23.07
C LYS A 332 24.30 11.99 23.40
N GLU A 333 23.38 11.78 22.45
CA GLU A 333 22.27 10.84 22.65
C GLU A 333 22.76 9.39 22.80
N TRP A 334 23.74 8.97 22.00
CA TRP A 334 24.34 7.64 22.12
C TRP A 334 24.97 7.45 23.51
N LEU A 335 25.78 8.39 23.99
CA LEU A 335 26.39 8.30 25.32
C LEU A 335 25.35 8.31 26.43
N ARG A 336 24.31 9.15 26.34
CA ARG A 336 23.21 9.19 27.32
C ARG A 336 22.53 7.82 27.44
N LEU A 337 22.15 7.22 26.30
CA LEU A 337 21.50 5.91 26.26
C LEU A 337 22.39 4.80 26.84
N HIS A 338 23.68 4.79 26.51
CA HIS A 338 24.61 3.78 27.02
C HIS A 338 24.95 3.97 28.49
N ARG A 339 25.01 5.22 28.96
CA ARG A 339 25.15 5.55 30.38
C ARG A 339 23.99 4.99 31.19
N GLU A 340 22.76 5.18 30.72
CA GLU A 340 21.57 4.61 31.36
C GLU A 340 21.63 3.09 31.40
N ALA A 341 22.03 2.44 30.30
CA ALA A 341 22.22 0.99 30.24
C ALA A 341 23.29 0.47 31.22
N LEU A 342 24.38 1.21 31.41
CA LEU A 342 25.47 0.84 32.32
C LEU A 342 25.05 0.88 33.80
N LEU A 343 24.12 1.77 34.20
CA LEU A 343 23.69 1.90 35.60
C LEU A 343 23.21 0.57 36.19
N ASP A 344 22.35 -0.13 35.45
CA ASP A 344 21.70 -1.35 35.95
C ASP A 344 22.36 -2.63 35.44
N LEU A 345 23.55 -2.55 34.82
CA LEU A 345 24.24 -3.74 34.32
C LEU A 345 24.91 -4.50 35.49
N PRO A 346 24.42 -5.70 35.85
CA PRO A 346 24.88 -6.38 37.06
C PRO A 346 26.24 -7.06 36.88
N SER A 347 26.64 -7.33 35.64
CA SER A 347 27.87 -8.05 35.28
C SER A 347 29.14 -7.21 35.35
N ILE A 348 29.04 -5.89 35.55
CA ILE A 348 30.21 -5.01 35.72
C ILE A 348 30.38 -4.67 37.20
N GLU A 349 31.58 -4.88 37.73
CA GLU A 349 31.96 -4.48 39.09
C GLU A 349 31.66 -2.99 39.34
N LYS A 350 31.09 -2.69 40.51
CA LYS A 350 30.63 -1.35 40.86
C LYS A 350 31.70 -0.27 40.66
N HIS A 351 32.95 -0.55 41.05
CA HIS A 351 34.05 0.41 40.91
C HIS A 351 34.37 0.74 39.45
N SER A 352 34.43 -0.27 38.60
CA SER A 352 34.64 -0.11 37.15
C SER A 352 33.48 0.64 36.50
N ARG A 353 32.24 0.31 36.89
CA ARG A 353 31.02 0.99 36.45
C ARG A 353 31.03 2.47 36.80
N ASP A 354 31.29 2.80 38.07
CA ASP A 354 31.34 4.19 38.56
C ASP A 354 32.42 5.00 37.84
N LYS A 355 33.56 4.37 37.51
CA LYS A 355 34.63 5.00 36.70
C LYS A 355 34.16 5.31 35.28
N PHE A 356 33.45 4.40 34.62
CA PHE A 356 32.91 4.63 33.28
C PHE A 356 31.84 5.73 33.29
N LEU A 357 30.92 5.70 34.26
CA LEU A 357 29.86 6.69 34.40
C LEU A 357 30.43 8.09 34.60
N ARG A 358 31.41 8.26 35.50
CA ARG A 358 32.10 9.54 35.70
C ARG A 358 32.76 10.05 34.43
N ARG A 359 33.44 9.16 33.69
CA ARG A 359 34.13 9.54 32.45
C ARG A 359 33.16 9.96 31.35
N ILE A 360 31.93 9.42 31.32
CA ILE A 360 30.87 9.90 30.42
C ILE A 360 30.34 11.26 30.90
N ASP A 361 30.15 11.43 32.21
CA ASP A 361 29.62 12.68 32.80
C ASP A 361 30.58 13.87 32.65
N ASP A 362 31.89 13.62 32.80
CA ASP A 362 32.95 14.64 32.75
C ASP A 362 33.11 15.29 31.36
N VAL A 363 32.62 14.64 30.30
CA VAL A 363 32.70 15.14 28.92
C VAL A 363 31.72 16.30 28.70
N GLY A 364 30.58 16.28 29.39
CA GLY A 364 29.56 17.33 29.31
C GLY A 364 29.19 17.71 27.87
N ASP A 365 29.14 19.02 27.59
CA ASP A 365 28.79 19.55 26.26
C ASP A 365 29.97 19.63 25.29
N GLN A 366 31.21 19.41 25.74
CA GLN A 366 32.44 19.58 24.95
C GLN A 366 32.86 18.27 24.28
N ILE A 367 31.96 17.67 23.50
CA ILE A 367 32.23 16.41 22.81
C ILE A 367 32.64 16.62 21.36
N ASP A 368 33.86 16.19 21.03
CA ASP A 368 34.34 16.07 19.66
C ASP A 368 34.37 14.60 19.21
N ARG A 369 34.70 14.38 17.93
CA ARG A 369 34.71 13.06 17.31
C ARG A 369 35.70 12.11 17.99
N GLN A 370 36.89 12.60 18.37
CA GLN A 370 37.95 11.78 18.92
C GLN A 370 37.56 11.32 20.34
N VAL A 371 37.11 12.25 21.17
CA VAL A 371 36.61 11.98 22.52
C VAL A 371 35.45 10.99 22.47
N PHE A 372 34.49 11.20 21.55
CA PHE A 372 33.38 10.27 21.36
C PHE A 372 33.86 8.86 20.97
N GLN A 373 34.74 8.74 19.97
CA GLN A 373 35.21 7.43 19.51
C GLN A 373 35.95 6.65 20.60
N ASP A 374 36.76 7.34 21.42
CA ASP A 374 37.47 6.70 22.53
C ASP A 374 36.51 6.22 23.62
N LEU A 375 35.50 7.02 23.98
CA LEU A 375 34.46 6.62 24.92
C LEU A 375 33.59 5.50 24.37
N ALA A 376 33.19 5.57 23.11
CA ALA A 376 32.37 4.55 22.46
C ALA A 376 33.11 3.21 22.44
N ARG A 377 34.42 3.21 22.18
CA ARG A 377 35.27 2.02 22.27
C ARG A 377 35.28 1.44 23.68
N ASP A 378 35.54 2.28 24.68
CA ASP A 378 35.61 1.86 26.08
C ASP A 378 34.27 1.29 26.60
N VAL A 379 33.16 1.94 26.25
CA VAL A 379 31.80 1.48 26.57
C VAL A 379 31.50 0.16 25.86
N THR A 380 31.84 0.03 24.58
CA THR A 380 31.63 -1.21 23.81
C THR A 380 32.42 -2.37 24.40
N ILE A 381 33.68 -2.12 24.80
CA ILE A 381 34.51 -3.09 25.51
C ILE A 381 33.86 -3.51 26.83
N ALA A 382 33.32 -2.57 27.61
CA ALA A 382 32.64 -2.87 28.87
C ALA A 382 31.43 -3.82 28.68
N PHE A 383 30.63 -3.60 27.63
CA PHE A 383 29.53 -4.51 27.25
C PHE A 383 30.01 -5.83 26.62
N THR A 384 31.26 -5.93 26.17
CA THR A 384 31.82 -7.14 25.54
C THR A 384 32.54 -8.03 26.56
N LEU A 385 33.36 -7.45 27.43
CA LEU A 385 34.06 -8.16 28.51
C LEU A 385 33.08 -8.77 29.53
N ALA A 386 31.98 -8.07 29.78
CA ALA A 386 30.90 -8.57 30.63
C ALA A 386 30.17 -9.81 30.04
N ASN A 387 30.40 -10.16 28.77
CA ASN A 387 29.83 -11.35 28.10
C ASN A 387 30.64 -12.62 28.33
N GLY A 388 31.79 -12.52 29.01
CA GLY A 388 32.74 -13.63 29.17
C GLY A 388 33.31 -14.15 27.85
N SER A 389 33.10 -13.43 26.74
CA SER A 389 33.53 -13.81 25.40
C SER A 389 34.81 -13.03 25.06
N THR A 390 35.96 -13.69 25.14
CA THR A 390 37.28 -13.14 24.75
C THR A 390 37.54 -13.21 23.25
N ALA A 391 36.68 -13.90 22.49
CA ALA A 391 36.74 -13.92 21.04
C ALA A 391 36.02 -12.68 20.50
N ALA A 392 36.77 -11.79 19.85
CA ALA A 392 36.21 -10.92 18.82
C ALA A 392 35.59 -11.83 17.76
N SER A 393 34.32 -12.18 17.93
CA SER A 393 33.63 -13.09 17.04
C SER A 393 33.54 -12.41 15.68
N SER A 394 34.35 -12.86 14.72
CA SER A 394 34.31 -12.46 13.32
C SER A 394 33.05 -12.97 12.61
N HIS A 395 31.95 -13.12 13.33
CA HIS A 395 30.65 -13.36 12.72
C HIS A 395 30.19 -12.04 12.14
N SER A 396 30.02 -12.02 10.81
CA SER A 396 29.43 -10.92 10.05
C SER A 396 28.33 -10.25 10.88
N VAL A 397 28.59 -9.01 11.31
CA VAL A 397 27.65 -8.11 12.03
C VAL A 397 26.31 -8.01 11.31
N HIS A 398 26.35 -8.36 10.03
CA HIS A 398 25.39 -8.20 8.97
C HIS A 398 24.65 -9.50 8.58
N SER A 399 24.89 -10.61 9.28
CA SER A 399 24.13 -11.85 9.06
C SER A 399 22.69 -11.74 9.59
N LEU A 400 21.78 -12.52 9.01
CA LEU A 400 20.37 -12.56 9.41
C LEU A 400 20.16 -12.85 10.90
N SER A 401 21.06 -13.62 11.51
CA SER A 401 21.08 -13.93 12.95
C SER A 401 21.22 -12.71 13.88
N ASN A 402 21.58 -11.55 13.32
CA ASN A 402 21.74 -10.28 14.03
C ASN A 402 20.83 -9.17 13.46
N LEU A 403 19.76 -9.53 12.75
CA LEU A 403 18.80 -8.59 12.17
C LEU A 403 17.38 -8.88 12.67
N ALA A 404 16.59 -7.82 12.85
CA ALA A 404 15.18 -7.88 13.17
C ALA A 404 14.40 -6.79 12.40
N LEU A 405 13.08 -6.96 12.27
CA LEU A 405 12.23 -5.93 11.67
C LEU A 405 11.79 -4.91 12.73
N LEU A 406 11.97 -3.63 12.45
CA LEU A 406 11.50 -2.55 13.32
C LEU A 406 10.95 -1.38 12.50
N ALA A 407 9.87 -0.77 13.00
CA ALA A 407 9.27 0.38 12.35
C ALA A 407 10.20 1.60 12.42
N SER A 408 10.46 2.24 11.28
CA SER A 408 11.39 3.36 11.14
C SER A 408 11.01 4.57 11.98
N GLY A 409 9.73 4.76 12.29
CA GLY A 409 9.25 5.82 13.19
C GLY A 409 9.74 5.66 14.65
N HIS A 410 10.25 4.49 15.02
CA HIS A 410 10.86 4.22 16.32
C HIS A 410 12.40 4.21 16.27
N ASN A 411 12.98 4.39 15.08
CA ASN A 411 14.41 4.35 14.87
C ASN A 411 15.00 5.76 14.79
N ASN A 412 16.06 5.98 15.56
CA ASN A 412 16.98 7.08 15.32
C ASN A 412 18.38 6.50 15.12
N SER A 413 19.27 7.28 14.49
CA SER A 413 20.62 6.81 14.16
C SER A 413 21.43 6.40 15.39
N ALA A 414 21.19 7.03 16.56
CA ALA A 414 21.88 6.70 17.80
C ALA A 414 21.46 5.31 18.32
N LEU A 415 20.16 5.03 18.32
CA LEU A 415 19.59 3.73 18.68
C LEU A 415 20.02 2.65 17.69
N ASN A 416 19.95 2.91 16.38
CA ASN A 416 20.33 1.95 15.35
C ASN A 416 21.80 1.48 15.50
N ASN A 417 22.70 2.38 15.94
CA ASN A 417 24.11 2.06 16.20
C ASN A 417 24.40 1.68 17.67
N ALA A 418 23.39 1.37 18.47
CA ALA A 418 23.54 1.01 19.88
C ALA A 418 23.74 -0.50 20.11
N VAL A 419 24.28 -0.83 21.28
CA VAL A 419 24.39 -2.23 21.73
C VAL A 419 23.02 -2.82 22.12
N PHE A 420 22.96 -4.15 22.19
CA PHE A 420 21.73 -4.89 22.50
C PHE A 420 21.00 -4.42 23.76
N GLU A 421 21.68 -4.19 24.89
CA GLU A 421 21.02 -3.79 26.15
C GLU A 421 20.24 -2.46 26.01
N VAL A 422 20.81 -1.48 25.30
CA VAL A 422 20.15 -0.20 25.03
C VAL A 422 18.88 -0.42 24.20
N LYS A 423 18.98 -1.24 23.15
CA LYS A 423 17.83 -1.58 22.29
C LYS A 423 16.76 -2.35 23.03
N ARG A 424 17.16 -3.33 23.86
CA ARG A 424 16.26 -4.12 24.69
C ARG A 424 15.43 -3.23 25.60
N ARG A 425 16.05 -2.26 26.29
CA ARG A 425 15.34 -1.30 27.13
C ARG A 425 14.31 -0.49 26.34
N ARG A 426 14.68 -0.02 25.17
CA ARG A 426 13.77 0.72 24.28
C ARG A 426 12.59 -0.14 23.83
N ILE A 427 12.84 -1.40 23.45
CA ILE A 427 11.79 -2.34 23.08
C ILE A 427 10.85 -2.63 24.25
N LEU A 428 11.38 -2.83 25.46
CA LEU A 428 10.56 -3.00 26.67
C LEU A 428 9.72 -1.76 27.00
N GLU A 429 10.26 -0.55 26.76
CA GLU A 429 9.50 0.70 26.92
C GLU A 429 8.35 0.79 25.91
N LEU A 430 8.62 0.48 24.64
CA LEU A 430 7.61 0.43 23.58
C LEU A 430 6.52 -0.60 23.88
N ASP A 431 6.90 -1.79 24.34
CA ASP A 431 5.98 -2.87 24.72
C ASP A 431 5.09 -2.46 25.90
N ARG A 432 5.66 -1.82 26.94
CA ARG A 432 4.90 -1.24 28.07
C ARG A 432 3.92 -0.17 27.62
N LYS A 433 4.27 0.62 26.60
CA LYS A 433 3.41 1.62 25.97
C LYS A 433 2.39 1.02 25.01
N ARG A 434 2.37 -0.32 24.86
CA ARG A 434 1.50 -1.06 23.94
C ARG A 434 1.70 -0.65 22.47
N ALA A 435 2.91 -0.19 22.13
CA ALA A 435 3.28 0.04 20.74
C ALA A 435 3.36 -1.32 20.01
N TYR A 436 3.02 -1.33 18.72
CA TYR A 436 3.15 -2.54 17.93
C TYR A 436 4.63 -2.86 17.70
N ILE A 437 5.03 -4.08 18.06
CA ILE A 437 6.37 -4.63 17.82
C ILE A 437 6.15 -5.98 17.14
N PRO A 438 6.79 -6.26 15.98
CA PRO A 438 6.68 -7.57 15.35
C PRO A 438 7.04 -8.68 16.33
N ILE A 439 6.26 -9.76 16.32
CA ILE A 439 6.34 -10.80 17.34
C ILE A 439 7.75 -11.40 17.46
N CYS A 440 8.44 -11.63 16.35
CA CYS A 440 9.79 -12.17 16.35
C CYS A 440 10.80 -11.15 16.88
N THR A 441 10.63 -9.86 16.56
CA THR A 441 11.46 -8.79 17.12
C THR A 441 11.29 -8.72 18.64
N ARG A 442 10.04 -8.77 19.14
CA ARG A 442 9.76 -8.84 20.57
C ARG A 442 10.42 -10.07 21.21
N GLN A 443 10.28 -11.24 20.58
CA GLN A 443 10.86 -12.50 21.04
C GLN A 443 12.40 -12.48 21.09
N VAL A 444 13.08 -11.87 20.12
CA VAL A 444 14.54 -11.66 20.12
C VAL A 444 14.97 -10.89 21.38
N PHE A 445 14.37 -9.73 21.64
CA PHE A 445 14.76 -8.88 22.77
C PHE A 445 14.30 -9.44 24.14
N LEU A 446 13.37 -10.40 24.13
CA LEU A 446 12.96 -11.16 25.30
C LEU A 446 13.66 -12.53 25.43
N LYS A 447 14.63 -12.84 24.55
CA LYS A 447 15.43 -14.08 24.60
C LYS A 447 14.65 -15.38 24.42
N TYR A 448 13.51 -15.35 23.72
CA TYR A 448 12.64 -16.53 23.54
C TYR A 448 13.29 -17.70 22.81
N TYR A 449 14.26 -17.43 21.92
CA TYR A 449 14.88 -18.48 21.10
C TYR A 449 15.99 -19.23 21.84
N THR A 450 16.53 -18.67 22.92
CA THR A 450 17.64 -19.24 23.69
C THR A 450 17.09 -19.94 24.94
N ASP A 451 17.56 -21.15 25.23
CA ASP A 451 17.19 -21.91 26.42
C ASP A 451 17.48 -21.13 27.71
N ALA A 452 16.57 -21.22 28.68
CA ALA A 452 16.54 -20.35 29.86
C ALA A 452 17.83 -20.38 30.71
N ASP A 453 18.49 -21.53 30.80
CA ASP A 453 19.75 -21.72 31.53
C ASP A 453 20.96 -21.16 30.77
N ALA A 454 20.83 -20.96 29.45
CA ALA A 454 21.84 -20.37 28.59
C ALA A 454 21.63 -18.86 28.32
N GLN A 455 20.56 -18.25 28.84
CA GLN A 455 20.22 -16.85 28.57
C GLN A 455 21.17 -15.85 29.24
N GLN A 456 21.83 -15.05 28.40
CA GLN A 456 22.51 -13.83 28.83
C GLN A 456 21.57 -12.64 28.61
N VAL A 457 20.78 -12.28 29.63
CA VAL A 457 19.67 -11.30 29.52
C VAL A 457 20.09 -9.95 28.92
N HIS A 458 21.30 -9.49 29.24
CA HIS A 458 21.80 -8.17 28.84
C HIS A 458 22.57 -8.15 27.51
N PHE A 459 22.74 -9.30 26.85
CA PHE A 459 23.75 -9.46 25.82
C PHE A 459 23.28 -10.34 24.69
N TRP A 460 23.66 -10.03 23.45
CA TRP A 460 23.35 -10.84 22.28
C TRP A 460 24.60 -11.57 21.80
N GLY A 461 24.80 -12.78 22.32
CA GLY A 461 25.99 -13.59 22.09
C GLY A 461 25.85 -14.57 20.94
N THR A 462 26.91 -15.36 20.70
CA THR A 462 26.93 -16.39 19.63
C THR A 462 25.82 -17.41 19.78
N ARG A 463 25.57 -17.90 21.01
CA ARG A 463 24.49 -18.87 21.27
C ARG A 463 23.11 -18.32 20.89
N ASP A 464 22.86 -17.04 21.16
CA ASP A 464 21.59 -16.41 20.80
C ASP A 464 21.43 -16.29 19.29
N ARG A 465 22.50 -15.92 18.59
CA ARG A 465 22.53 -15.83 17.13
C ARG A 465 22.27 -17.19 16.49
N GLU A 466 22.95 -18.23 16.97
CA GLU A 466 22.77 -19.61 16.50
C GLU A 466 21.34 -20.10 16.76
N ALA A 467 20.83 -19.91 17.97
CA ALA A 467 19.47 -20.33 18.34
C ALA A 467 18.41 -19.58 17.51
N TYR A 468 18.58 -18.27 17.31
CA TYR A 468 17.69 -17.48 16.48
C TYR A 468 17.73 -17.92 15.02
N LEU A 469 18.93 -18.15 14.46
CA LEU A 469 19.08 -18.65 13.09
C LEU A 469 18.43 -20.03 12.92
N ASN A 470 18.62 -20.94 13.88
CA ASN A 470 17.98 -22.26 13.87
C ASN A 470 16.45 -22.14 13.94
N ALA A 471 15.91 -21.19 14.72
CA ALA A 471 14.48 -20.91 14.75
C ALA A 471 13.97 -20.41 13.39
N ILE A 472 14.72 -19.52 12.72
CA ILE A 472 14.39 -19.05 11.36
C ILE A 472 14.38 -20.21 10.36
N LEU A 473 15.41 -21.05 10.38
CA LEU A 473 15.56 -22.18 9.45
C LEU A 473 14.63 -23.36 9.78
N SER A 474 13.94 -23.34 10.92
CA SER A 474 13.06 -24.42 11.34
C SER A 474 11.87 -24.59 10.41
N ARG A 475 11.56 -25.84 10.03
CA ARG A 475 10.32 -26.18 9.30
C ARG A 475 9.08 -26.14 10.20
N ALA A 476 9.27 -26.26 11.51
CA ALA A 476 8.18 -26.34 12.50
C ALA A 476 7.68 -24.96 12.94
N GLY A 477 8.56 -23.96 13.03
CA GLY A 477 8.22 -22.63 13.55
C GLY A 477 8.77 -21.45 12.74
N GLY A 478 9.63 -21.69 11.75
CA GLY A 478 10.24 -20.64 10.93
C GLY A 478 9.90 -20.78 9.45
N VAL A 479 10.82 -20.31 8.61
CA VAL A 479 10.65 -20.25 7.14
C VAL A 479 11.15 -21.50 6.43
N GLY A 480 11.74 -22.48 7.14
CA GLY A 480 12.40 -23.63 6.53
C GLY A 480 11.53 -24.52 5.65
N ALA A 481 10.20 -24.47 5.79
CA ALA A 481 9.27 -25.16 4.91
C ALA A 481 9.21 -24.55 3.50
N TYR A 482 9.62 -23.30 3.35
CA TYR A 482 9.56 -22.48 2.15
C TYR A 482 10.91 -22.27 1.48
N LEU A 483 11.97 -22.94 1.96
CA LEU A 483 13.30 -22.84 1.37
C LEU A 483 13.50 -23.94 0.33
N LYS A 484 14.24 -23.62 -0.73
CA LYS A 484 14.64 -24.59 -1.74
C LYS A 484 15.59 -25.63 -1.13
N PRO A 485 15.53 -26.89 -1.58
CA PRO A 485 16.51 -27.89 -1.17
C PRO A 485 17.91 -27.44 -1.61
N GLU A 486 18.93 -27.84 -0.84
CA GLU A 486 20.32 -27.62 -1.25
C GLU A 486 20.59 -28.35 -2.56
N VAL A 487 21.27 -27.69 -3.50
CA VAL A 487 21.80 -28.35 -4.69
C VAL A 487 23.08 -29.08 -4.27
N PRO A 488 23.20 -30.40 -4.44
CA PRO A 488 24.45 -31.10 -4.16
C PRO A 488 25.56 -30.51 -5.02
N LEU A 489 26.67 -30.10 -4.42
CA LEU A 489 27.88 -29.74 -5.15
C LEU A 489 28.30 -30.95 -6.00
N SER A 490 28.16 -30.83 -7.32
CA SER A 490 28.54 -31.82 -8.32
C SER A 490 30.05 -31.94 -8.47
#